data_AF-A0A937DKU4-F1
#
_entry.id   AF-A0A937DKU4-F1
#
_cell.length_a   1.000
_cell.length_b   1.000
_cell.length_c   1.000
_cell.angle_alpha   90.00
_cell.angle_beta   90.00
_cell.angle_gamma   90.00
#
_symmetry.space_group_name_H-M   'P 1'
#
loop_
_entity.id
_entity.type
_entity.pdbx_description
1 polymer ?
#
loop_
_entity_poly.entity_id
_entity_poly.type
_entity_poly.pdbx_seq_one_letter_code
_entity_poly.pdbx_strand_id
1 'polypeptide(L)'
;MKVNIPEKYTDLYVKALEDKKKVLNQKISQFQAEIAEIDAHLAGLLNLPLFQDNEQQNLLHQKTNAYYDQWPWTKKIAYFIEFRRKLVKTNEVVEFIVEKEPTLNKSKVRSSVSAALSNKIKKGAYKKFEDPVSGSTYYGPANYFLNQHEPQIENMPDDLKERLLYNK
;
A
#
# COMPACT_ATOMS: atom_id res chain seq x y z
N MET A 1 28.31 8.32 -7.75
CA MET A 1 28.80 8.89 -9.04
C MET A 1 29.70 10.07 -8.73
N LYS A 2 30.96 10.08 -9.19
CA LYS A 2 31.83 11.26 -9.11
C LYS A 2 31.53 12.15 -10.31
N VAL A 3 30.98 13.33 -10.06
CA VAL A 3 30.68 14.30 -11.12
C VAL A 3 31.96 15.07 -11.41
N ASN A 4 32.58 14.83 -12.56
CA ASN A 4 33.83 15.48 -12.95
C ASN A 4 33.49 16.78 -13.70
N ILE A 5 33.31 17.87 -12.95
CA ILE A 5 33.00 19.20 -13.51
C ILE A 5 34.29 20.01 -13.51
N PRO A 6 34.73 20.56 -14.67
CA PRO A 6 35.87 21.47 -14.70
C PRO A 6 35.60 22.68 -13.79
N GLU A 7 36.56 23.03 -12.92
CA GLU A 7 36.43 24.07 -11.87
C GLU A 7 35.83 25.40 -12.37
N LYS A 8 36.11 25.75 -13.63
CA LYS A 8 35.66 26.97 -14.30
C LYS A 8 34.13 27.06 -14.52
N TYR A 9 33.41 25.94 -14.43
CA TYR A 9 31.96 25.87 -14.64
C TYR A 9 31.19 25.38 -13.40
N THR A 10 31.89 25.11 -12.30
CA THR A 10 31.31 24.63 -11.05
C THR A 10 30.29 25.61 -10.49
N ASP A 11 30.59 26.92 -10.51
CA ASP A 11 29.68 27.96 -10.00
C ASP A 11 28.37 28.04 -10.79
N LEU A 12 28.44 27.90 -12.13
CA LEU A 12 27.26 27.88 -12.98
C LEU A 12 26.40 26.63 -12.74
N TYR A 13 27.04 25.49 -12.50
CA TYR A 13 26.34 24.25 -12.20
C TYR A 13 25.69 24.26 -10.81
N VAL A 14 26.38 24.78 -9.80
CA VAL A 14 25.82 24.99 -8.45
C VAL A 14 24.60 25.89 -8.53
N LYS A 15 24.70 27.03 -9.22
CA LYS A 15 23.57 27.95 -9.41
C LYS A 15 22.37 27.29 -10.12
N ALA A 16 22.62 26.51 -11.17
CA ALA A 16 21.56 25.78 -11.86
C ALA A 16 20.87 24.74 -10.96
N LEU A 17 21.62 24.07 -10.07
CA LEU A 17 21.05 23.15 -9.08
C LEU A 17 20.25 23.88 -7.99
N GLU A 18 20.71 25.03 -7.53
CA GLU A 18 19.99 25.87 -6.56
C GLU A 18 18.67 26.39 -7.14
N ASP A 19 18.68 26.85 -8.40
CA ASP A 19 17.47 27.28 -9.10
C ASP A 19 16.50 26.11 -9.26
N LYS A 20 16.99 24.93 -9.65
CA LYS A 20 16.16 23.72 -9.74
C LYS A 20 15.55 23.32 -8.39
N LYS A 21 16.33 23.40 -7.31
CA LYS A 21 15.87 23.15 -5.94
C LYS A 21 14.77 24.15 -5.54
N LYS A 22 14.94 25.42 -5.86
CA LYS A 22 13.96 26.47 -5.57
C LYS A 22 12.64 26.23 -6.30
N VAL A 23 12.70 25.88 -7.59
CA VAL A 23 11.51 25.53 -8.38
C VAL A 23 10.80 24.29 -7.81
N LEU A 24 11.55 23.26 -7.41
CA LEU A 24 10.96 22.07 -6.78
C LEU A 24 10.28 22.41 -5.44
N ASN A 25 10.89 23.26 -4.61
CA ASN A 25 10.28 23.72 -3.37
C ASN A 25 8.99 24.51 -3.63
N GLN A 26 8.97 25.37 -4.65
CA GLN A 26 7.75 26.09 -5.03
C GLN A 26 6.63 25.13 -5.46
N LYS A 27 6.96 24.08 -6.24
CA LYS A 27 5.98 23.04 -6.61
C LYS A 27 5.46 22.28 -5.39
N ILE A 28 6.33 21.96 -4.42
CA ILE A 28 5.91 21.32 -3.17
C ILE A 28 4.92 22.22 -2.41
N SER A 29 5.22 23.51 -2.28
CA SER A 29 4.31 24.46 -1.62
C SER A 29 2.98 24.59 -2.37
N GLN A 30 2.99 24.57 -3.69
CA GLN A 30 1.77 24.57 -4.51
C GLN A 30 0.94 23.30 -4.25
N PHE A 31 1.55 22.12 -4.31
CA PHE A 31 0.85 20.86 -4.02
C PHE A 31 0.29 20.81 -2.60
N GLN A 32 0.99 21.38 -1.62
CA GLN A 32 0.49 21.47 -0.25
C GLN A 32 -0.75 22.37 -0.14
N ALA A 33 -0.77 23.49 -0.87
CA ALA A 33 -1.94 24.37 -0.93
C ALA A 33 -3.14 23.67 -1.59
N GLU A 34 -2.91 22.97 -2.71
CA GLU A 34 -3.95 22.19 -3.40
C GLU A 34 -4.52 21.08 -2.49
N ILE A 35 -3.68 20.38 -1.73
CA ILE A 35 -4.14 19.38 -0.75
C ILE A 35 -5.02 20.03 0.33
N ALA A 36 -4.61 21.17 0.87
CA ALA A 36 -5.38 21.86 1.90
C ALA A 36 -6.76 22.33 1.39
N GLU A 37 -6.83 22.78 0.14
CA GLU A 37 -8.10 23.12 -0.52
C GLU A 37 -9.01 21.90 -0.66
N ILE A 38 -8.47 20.77 -1.12
CA ILE A 38 -9.21 19.50 -1.22
C ILE A 38 -9.72 19.07 0.17
N ASP A 39 -8.90 19.15 1.22
CA ASP A 39 -9.30 18.79 2.57
C ASP A 39 -10.44 19.68 3.08
N ALA A 40 -10.43 20.98 2.77
CA ALA A 40 -11.51 21.91 3.10
C ALA A 40 -12.82 21.54 2.36
N HIS A 41 -12.73 21.20 1.07
CA HIS A 41 -13.88 20.71 0.30
C HIS A 41 -14.44 19.41 0.86
N LEU A 42 -13.57 18.45 1.20
CA LEU A 42 -13.98 17.18 1.80
C LEU A 42 -14.65 17.40 3.15
N ALA A 43 -14.10 18.25 4.02
CA ALA A 43 -14.73 18.58 5.30
C ALA A 43 -16.13 19.19 5.12
N GLY A 44 -16.29 20.09 4.14
CA GLY A 44 -17.59 20.67 3.81
C GLY A 44 -18.62 19.63 3.31
N LEU A 45 -18.19 18.71 2.46
CA LEU A 45 -19.05 17.66 1.90
C LEU A 45 -19.39 16.56 2.91
N LEU A 46 -18.43 16.16 3.75
CA LEU A 46 -18.62 15.13 4.79
C LEU A 46 -19.51 15.61 5.94
N ASN A 47 -19.67 16.93 6.12
CA ASN A 47 -20.60 17.51 7.09
C ASN A 47 -22.05 17.58 6.58
N LEU A 48 -22.34 17.13 5.35
CA LEU A 48 -23.71 17.07 4.85
C LEU A 48 -24.49 15.92 5.55
N PRO A 49 -25.79 16.09 5.87
CA PRO A 49 -26.59 15.10 6.59
C PRO A 49 -26.62 13.71 5.94
N LEU A 50 -26.49 13.66 4.61
CA LEU A 50 -26.43 12.42 3.82
C LEU A 50 -25.22 11.52 4.14
N PHE A 51 -24.16 12.08 4.76
CA PHE A 51 -22.95 11.34 5.13
C PHE A 51 -22.83 11.07 6.65
N GLN A 52 -23.73 11.63 7.47
CA GLN A 52 -23.76 11.41 8.92
C GLN A 52 -24.33 10.03 9.30
N ASP A 53 -25.27 9.49 8.51
CA ASP A 53 -25.79 8.11 8.71
C ASP A 53 -24.74 7.02 8.42
N ASN A 54 -23.59 7.39 7.83
CA ASN A 54 -22.45 6.52 7.55
C ASN A 54 -21.24 6.81 8.45
N GLU A 55 -21.43 7.36 9.65
CA GLU A 55 -20.33 7.68 10.59
C GLU A 55 -19.40 6.49 10.90
N GLN A 56 -19.89 5.25 10.80
CA GLN A 56 -19.04 4.05 10.95
C GLN A 56 -18.07 3.82 9.77
N GLN A 57 -18.34 4.39 8.59
CA GLN A 57 -17.44 4.35 7.43
C GLN A 57 -16.47 5.53 7.40
N ASN A 58 -16.83 6.68 7.95
CA ASN A 58 -15.97 7.88 7.96
C ASN A 58 -14.87 7.86 9.04
N LEU A 59 -15.04 7.12 10.14
CA LEU A 59 -13.98 6.85 11.12
C LEU A 59 -12.77 6.07 10.55
N LEU A 60 -12.85 5.56 9.31
CA LEU A 60 -11.72 4.94 8.60
C LEU A 60 -10.76 5.95 7.95
N HIS A 61 -11.15 7.23 7.84
CA HIS A 61 -10.33 8.24 7.17
C HIS A 61 -9.39 9.01 8.11
N GLN A 62 -9.46 8.78 9.43
CA GLN A 62 -8.40 9.19 10.33
C GLN A 62 -7.19 8.26 10.16
N LYS A 63 -6.33 8.61 9.18
CA LYS A 63 -4.99 8.06 8.99
C LYS A 63 -4.12 8.33 10.22
N THR A 64 -4.28 7.52 11.26
CA THR A 64 -3.11 7.06 11.98
C THR A 64 -2.63 5.81 11.24
N ASN A 65 -1.45 5.87 10.61
CA ASN A 65 -0.74 4.69 10.09
C ASN A 65 -0.30 3.75 11.23
N ALA A 66 -0.99 3.77 12.38
CA ALA A 66 -0.66 2.99 13.55
C ALA A 66 -1.31 1.61 13.43
N TYR A 67 -0.52 0.59 13.73
CA TYR A 67 -1.01 -0.76 13.93
C TYR A 67 -1.64 -0.87 15.31
N TYR A 68 -2.80 -1.53 15.42
CA TYR A 68 -3.44 -1.81 16.71
C TYR A 68 -3.67 -3.31 16.88
N ASP A 69 -3.26 -3.83 18.03
CA ASP A 69 -3.35 -5.23 18.46
C ASP A 69 -4.79 -5.73 18.61
N GLN A 70 -5.69 -4.87 19.07
CA GLN A 70 -7.11 -5.16 19.27
C GLN A 70 -7.94 -5.14 17.98
N TRP A 71 -7.33 -4.90 16.82
CA TRP A 71 -8.03 -4.97 15.55
C TRP A 71 -8.47 -6.40 15.18
N PRO A 72 -9.62 -6.54 14.50
CA PRO A 72 -10.01 -7.83 13.93
C PRO A 72 -9.00 -8.25 12.86
N TRP A 73 -8.82 -9.57 12.68
CA TRP A 73 -7.89 -10.16 11.71
C TRP A 73 -8.02 -9.56 10.31
N THR A 74 -9.26 -9.34 9.86
CA THR A 74 -9.57 -8.76 8.55
C THR A 74 -9.03 -7.34 8.36
N LYS A 75 -8.95 -6.55 9.43
CA LYS A 75 -8.39 -5.19 9.43
C LYS A 75 -6.87 -5.22 9.51
N LYS A 76 -6.29 -6.10 10.33
CA LYS A 76 -4.83 -6.35 10.39
C LYS A 76 -4.27 -6.75 9.01
N ILE A 77 -4.96 -7.67 8.32
CA ILE A 77 -4.60 -8.13 6.97
C ILE A 77 -4.73 -6.99 5.94
N ALA A 78 -5.84 -6.23 5.99
CA ALA A 78 -6.06 -5.10 5.08
C ALA A 78 -4.98 -4.03 5.24
N TYR A 79 -4.64 -3.69 6.48
CA TYR A 79 -3.57 -2.75 6.80
C TYR A 79 -2.23 -3.18 6.21
N PHE A 80 -1.87 -4.47 6.34
CA PHE A 80 -0.62 -4.98 5.75
C PHE A 80 -0.60 -4.89 4.22
N ILE A 81 -1.73 -5.22 3.57
CA ILE A 81 -1.85 -5.14 2.11
C ILE A 81 -1.78 -3.69 1.63
N GLU A 82 -2.45 -2.76 2.30
CA GLU A 82 -2.40 -1.33 1.99
C GLU A 82 -0.99 -0.75 2.18
N PHE A 83 -0.28 -1.21 3.21
CA PHE A 83 1.12 -0.85 3.47
C PHE A 83 2.05 -1.35 2.36
N ARG A 84 1.89 -2.61 1.92
CA ARG A 84 2.72 -3.21 0.86
C ARG A 84 2.36 -2.75 -0.55
N ARG A 85 1.09 -2.38 -0.79
CA ARG A 85 0.50 -2.06 -2.11
C ARG A 85 0.78 -3.12 -3.20
N LYS A 86 0.94 -4.37 -2.78
CA LYS A 86 1.27 -5.51 -3.64
C LYS A 86 0.50 -6.74 -3.18
N LEU A 87 0.42 -7.77 -4.02
CA LEU A 87 -0.09 -9.07 -3.60
C LEU A 87 0.77 -9.66 -2.48
N VAL A 88 0.13 -10.39 -1.57
CA VAL A 88 0.79 -10.93 -0.37
C VAL A 88 0.54 -12.42 -0.24
N LYS A 89 1.50 -13.13 0.34
CA LYS A 89 1.36 -14.54 0.78
C LYS A 89 0.84 -14.58 2.20
N THR A 90 0.14 -15.66 2.55
CA THR A 90 -0.32 -15.89 3.94
C THR A 90 0.84 -15.82 4.95
N ASN A 91 2.01 -16.37 4.61
CA ASN A 91 3.17 -16.37 5.50
C ASN A 91 3.70 -14.96 5.79
N GLU A 92 3.72 -14.07 4.79
CA GLU A 92 4.19 -12.69 4.97
C GLU A 92 3.29 -11.92 5.93
N VAL A 93 1.98 -12.12 5.81
CA VAL A 93 1.00 -11.51 6.71
C VAL A 93 1.14 -12.05 8.13
N VAL A 94 1.36 -13.36 8.28
CA VAL A 94 1.55 -14.00 9.58
C VAL A 94 2.83 -13.49 10.25
N GLU A 95 3.93 -13.39 9.50
CA GLU A 95 5.21 -12.90 10.02
C GLU A 95 5.12 -11.45 10.46
N PHE A 96 4.47 -10.59 9.67
CA PHE A 96 4.21 -9.21 10.06
C PHE A 96 3.41 -9.11 11.37
N ILE A 97 2.34 -9.90 11.52
CA ILE A 97 1.54 -9.86 12.75
C ILE A 97 2.34 -10.37 13.95
N VAL A 98 3.09 -11.46 13.80
CA VAL A 98 3.91 -12.01 14.89
C VAL A 98 5.06 -11.06 15.27
N GLU A 99 5.60 -10.30 14.32
CA GLU A 99 6.59 -9.26 14.60
C GLU A 99 5.99 -8.12 15.45
N LYS A 100 4.73 -7.75 15.21
CA LYS A 100 4.02 -6.73 16.00
C LYS A 100 3.49 -7.25 17.33
N GLU A 101 3.11 -8.52 17.39
CA GLU A 101 2.54 -9.19 18.56
C GLU A 101 3.29 -10.50 18.85
N PRO A 102 4.52 -10.43 19.40
CA PRO A 102 5.40 -11.60 19.57
C PRO A 102 4.88 -12.62 20.58
N THR A 103 3.88 -12.24 21.40
CA THR A 103 3.22 -13.12 22.36
C THR A 103 2.24 -14.10 21.71
N LEU A 104 1.86 -13.88 20.45
CA LEU A 104 0.92 -14.73 19.74
C LEU A 104 1.57 -16.03 19.22
N ASN A 105 0.81 -17.12 19.29
CA ASN A 105 1.24 -18.39 18.71
C ASN A 105 1.14 -18.36 17.18
N LYS A 106 2.29 -18.45 16.49
CA LYS A 106 2.39 -18.42 15.00
C LYS A 106 1.44 -19.40 14.31
N SER A 107 1.24 -20.60 14.86
CA SER A 107 0.33 -21.59 14.26
C SER A 107 -1.13 -21.15 14.33
N LYS A 108 -1.58 -20.58 15.45
CA LYS A 108 -2.94 -20.06 15.59
C LYS A 108 -3.17 -18.86 14.68
N VAL A 109 -2.20 -17.94 14.61
CA VAL A 109 -2.24 -16.78 13.71
C VAL A 109 -2.37 -17.23 12.26
N ARG A 110 -1.59 -18.22 11.82
CA ARG A 110 -1.69 -18.78 10.47
C ARG A 110 -3.10 -19.28 10.16
N SER A 111 -3.70 -20.08 11.03
CA SER A 111 -5.07 -20.58 10.84
C SER A 111 -6.10 -19.44 10.77
N SER A 112 -5.99 -18.44 11.64
CA SER A 112 -6.88 -17.27 11.65
C SER A 112 -6.74 -16.41 10.40
N VAL A 113 -5.51 -16.15 9.94
CA VAL A 113 -5.24 -15.39 8.71
C VAL A 113 -5.78 -16.12 7.49
N SER A 114 -5.54 -17.43 7.37
CA SER A 114 -6.08 -18.24 6.27
C SER A 114 -7.61 -18.23 6.24
N ALA A 115 -8.27 -18.34 7.40
CA ALA A 115 -9.73 -18.26 7.50
C ALA A 115 -10.26 -16.87 7.10
N ALA A 116 -9.60 -15.80 7.56
CA ALA A 116 -9.99 -14.44 7.22
C ALA A 116 -9.83 -14.14 5.72
N LEU A 117 -8.72 -14.57 5.10
CA LEU A 117 -8.50 -14.47 3.65
C LEU A 117 -9.56 -15.25 2.88
N SER A 118 -9.83 -16.50 3.29
CA SER A 118 -10.86 -17.34 2.66
C SER A 118 -12.24 -16.69 2.72
N ASN A 119 -12.59 -16.07 3.86
CA ASN A 119 -13.86 -15.36 4.00
C ASN A 119 -13.93 -14.10 3.11
N LYS A 120 -12.82 -13.37 2.93
CA LYS A 120 -12.79 -12.23 2.00
C LYS A 120 -12.91 -12.64 0.54
N ILE A 121 -12.40 -13.82 0.17
CA ILE A 121 -12.60 -14.39 -1.16
C ILE A 121 -14.07 -14.77 -1.37
N LYS A 122 -14.70 -15.45 -0.40
CA LYS A 122 -16.13 -15.80 -0.46
C LYS A 122 -17.02 -14.57 -0.61
N LYS A 123 -16.64 -13.44 0.00
CA LYS A 123 -17.34 -12.15 -0.11
C LYS A 123 -17.01 -11.37 -1.40
N GLY A 124 -16.17 -11.89 -2.28
CA GLY A 124 -15.77 -11.23 -3.53
C GLY A 124 -14.83 -10.03 -3.37
N ALA A 125 -14.46 -9.66 -2.14
CA ALA A 125 -13.58 -8.53 -1.89
C ALA A 125 -12.15 -8.82 -2.37
N TYR A 126 -11.67 -10.04 -2.14
CA TYR A 126 -10.30 -10.46 -2.46
C TYR A 126 -10.31 -11.56 -3.53
N LYS A 127 -9.22 -11.63 -4.28
CA LYS A 127 -8.92 -12.71 -5.23
C LYS A 127 -7.62 -13.39 -4.83
N LYS A 128 -7.48 -14.66 -5.25
CA LYS A 128 -6.25 -15.43 -5.12
C LYS A 128 -5.63 -15.65 -6.49
N PHE A 129 -4.31 -15.63 -6.55
CA PHE A 129 -3.51 -16.04 -7.69
C PHE A 129 -2.63 -17.20 -7.26
N GLU A 130 -2.60 -18.28 -8.04
CA GLU A 130 -1.69 -19.39 -7.81
C GLU A 130 -0.55 -19.28 -8.80
N ASP A 131 0.67 -19.15 -8.28
CA ASP A 131 1.86 -19.09 -9.09
C ASP A 131 2.10 -20.45 -9.76
N PRO A 132 2.05 -20.53 -11.11
CA PRO A 132 2.19 -21.79 -11.84
C PRO A 132 3.59 -22.40 -11.72
N VAL A 133 4.60 -21.62 -11.33
CA VAL A 133 6.00 -22.09 -11.26
C VAL A 133 6.33 -22.62 -9.86
N SER A 134 5.92 -21.92 -8.80
CA SER A 134 6.24 -22.32 -7.42
C SER A 134 5.09 -22.95 -6.62
N GLY A 135 3.87 -22.97 -7.17
CA GLY A 135 2.67 -23.39 -6.45
C GLY A 135 2.30 -22.47 -5.27
N SER A 136 2.89 -21.27 -5.18
CA SER A 136 2.61 -20.33 -4.10
C SER A 136 1.30 -19.58 -4.35
N THR A 137 0.44 -19.49 -3.34
CA THR A 137 -0.78 -18.68 -3.43
C THR A 137 -0.54 -17.26 -2.95
N TYR A 138 -0.90 -16.31 -3.80
CA TYR A 138 -0.90 -14.88 -3.56
C TYR A 138 -2.34 -14.38 -3.39
N TYR A 139 -2.52 -13.39 -2.54
CA TYR A 139 -3.81 -12.80 -2.22
C TYR A 139 -3.76 -11.29 -2.38
N GLY A 140 -4.87 -10.71 -2.83
CA GLY A 140 -5.02 -9.26 -2.88
C GLY A 140 -6.46 -8.84 -3.13
N PRO A 141 -6.75 -7.54 -3.03
CA PRO A 141 -8.07 -7.01 -3.33
C PRO A 141 -8.40 -7.18 -4.82
N ALA A 142 -9.67 -7.28 -5.16
CA ALA A 142 -10.12 -7.61 -6.52
C ALA A 142 -9.65 -6.63 -7.61
N ASN A 143 -9.36 -5.37 -7.24
CA ASN A 143 -8.83 -4.33 -8.14
C ASN A 143 -7.35 -4.53 -8.50
N TYR A 144 -6.62 -5.41 -7.81
CA TYR A 144 -5.23 -5.74 -8.17
C TYR A 144 -5.13 -6.71 -9.35
N PHE A 145 -6.27 -7.10 -9.93
CA PHE A 145 -6.37 -8.09 -10.98
C PHE A 145 -7.05 -7.49 -12.20
N LEU A 146 -6.51 -7.76 -13.39
CA LEU A 146 -7.11 -7.36 -14.66
C LEU A 146 -8.40 -8.15 -14.92
N ASN A 147 -8.40 -9.43 -14.53
CA ASN A 147 -9.51 -10.38 -14.73
C ASN A 147 -9.77 -11.21 -13.46
N GLN A 148 -10.49 -12.33 -13.56
CA GLN A 148 -10.68 -13.25 -12.42
C GLN A 148 -9.39 -13.98 -12.00
N HIS A 149 -8.38 -14.07 -12.89
CA HIS A 149 -7.22 -14.94 -12.70
C HIS A 149 -5.86 -14.23 -12.87
N GLU A 150 -5.82 -13.04 -13.47
CA GLU A 150 -4.56 -12.38 -13.83
C GLU A 150 -4.30 -11.15 -12.96
N PRO A 151 -3.19 -11.13 -12.21
CA PRO A 151 -2.79 -9.95 -11.45
C PRO A 151 -2.22 -8.85 -12.35
N GLN A 152 -2.53 -7.59 -12.01
CA GLN A 152 -1.90 -6.43 -12.63
C GLN A 152 -0.40 -6.42 -12.33
N ILE A 153 0.41 -6.13 -13.34
CA ILE A 153 1.87 -6.14 -13.22
C ILE A 153 2.33 -5.23 -12.09
N GLU A 154 1.79 -4.03 -11.96
CA GLU A 154 2.19 -3.06 -10.94
C GLU A 154 2.06 -3.62 -9.51
N ASN A 155 1.00 -4.39 -9.25
CA ASN A 155 0.66 -4.95 -7.95
C ASN A 155 1.33 -6.32 -7.68
N MET A 156 2.04 -6.88 -8.65
CA MET A 156 2.83 -8.09 -8.41
C MET A 156 4.06 -7.77 -7.56
N PRO A 157 4.41 -8.63 -6.58
CA PRO A 157 5.68 -8.55 -5.88
C PRO A 157 6.84 -8.88 -6.81
N ASP A 158 8.02 -8.34 -6.49
CA ASP A 158 9.14 -8.32 -7.44
C ASP A 158 9.68 -9.74 -7.67
N ASP A 159 9.64 -10.60 -6.65
CA ASP A 159 9.94 -12.03 -6.76
C ASP A 159 9.02 -12.77 -7.75
N LEU A 160 7.75 -12.36 -7.82
CA LEU A 160 6.77 -12.94 -8.74
C LEU A 160 6.96 -12.39 -10.16
N LYS A 161 7.24 -11.09 -10.29
CA LYS A 161 7.56 -10.46 -11.59
C LYS A 161 8.77 -11.11 -12.24
N GLU A 162 9.86 -11.25 -11.50
CA GLU A 162 11.10 -11.88 -11.99
C GLU A 162 10.84 -13.29 -12.50
N ARG A 163 10.11 -14.10 -11.72
CA ARG A 163 9.82 -15.48 -12.08
C ARG A 163 8.87 -15.63 -13.27
N LEU A 164 7.83 -14.81 -13.37
CA LEU A 164 6.83 -14.94 -14.43
C LEU A 164 7.22 -14.24 -15.73
N LEU A 165 7.98 -13.14 -15.66
CA LEU A 165 8.24 -12.27 -16.82
C LEU A 165 9.67 -12.34 -17.35
N TYR A 166 10.66 -12.66 -16.50
CA TYR A 166 12.07 -12.55 -16.85
C TYR A 166 12.83 -13.89 -16.89
N ASN A 167 12.31 -14.95 -16.25
CA ASN A 167 12.87 -16.30 -16.36
C ASN A 167 12.20 -17.10 -17.50
N LYS A 168 12.44 -16.69 -18.75
CA LYS A 168 12.17 -17.52 -19.95
C LYS A 168 13.44 -18.16 -20.47
#